data_AF-A0A520QAX1-F1
#
_entry.id   AF-A0A520QAX1-F1
#
_cell.length_a   1.000
_cell.length_b   1.000
_cell.length_c   1.000
_cell.angle_alpha   90.00
_cell.angle_beta   90.00
_cell.angle_gamma   90.00
#
_symmetry.space_group_name_H-M   'P 1'
#
loop_
_entity.id
_entity.type
_entity.pdbx_description
1 polymer ?
#
loop_
_entity_poly.entity_id
_entity_poly.type
_entity_poly.pdbx_seq_one_letter_code
_entity_poly.pdbx_strand_id
1 'polypeptide(L)'
;MKNIQLLNKLAQITVVILLALVVGCGQAPSSGNSDDAAKIDSLKKENEKLKASLARAQKRIGNLLADRGGAATVVKAGLSVPEILDELREIKMTSENKSSVQRRINFLLESLVEEGDASVSHIRDFLNEMQDVEFAVQRSSEEEGRSRGRGGRGSEWMERMRNRGRSSSSSLSFEQPPSLRIALMDVLKEIGGSSAELALGEVLSKTARGFEVAYAAKTVRSMIGDDAYRKEAIDAAHDLLSNPIEIPNPNNFDKNSKRYLFSVLEMYNDQTFIQTAQGMLVSDDGKIDKTVLGYLDDVGKEQSMDAIYQAFKSGKVTDRGDLEDLAESGVKYAGSNPQANQMFNEIMSSDDTDMRVKWSVLREMDDSDDTAVLQSRLNLMSNIQPSENDAENKIMQMYTKEIEAKINGEEFDMRKEMQGLGGDFWRNAFGRGDRDRDRDRSRGEERRNQPTVIRGQ
;
A
#
# COMPACT_ATOMS: atom_id res chain seq x y z
N MET A 1 40.82 -32.74 -51.41
CA MET A 1 42.24 -32.60 -51.01
C MET A 1 42.54 -31.12 -50.82
N LYS A 2 42.95 -30.71 -49.61
CA LYS A 2 43.67 -29.44 -49.25
C LYS A 2 42.90 -28.13 -49.56
N ASN A 3 42.83 -27.07 -48.75
CA ASN A 3 43.46 -26.61 -47.52
C ASN A 3 42.55 -25.46 -46.97
N ILE A 4 42.14 -25.45 -45.70
CA ILE A 4 42.72 -24.72 -44.55
C ILE A 4 42.33 -23.22 -44.46
N GLN A 5 41.84 -22.87 -43.26
CA GLN A 5 41.77 -21.56 -42.59
C GLN A 5 40.65 -20.59 -42.96
N LEU A 6 39.61 -20.57 -42.14
CA LEU A 6 39.09 -19.39 -41.40
C LEU A 6 37.75 -19.76 -40.77
N LEU A 7 37.70 -19.88 -39.45
CA LEU A 7 36.54 -19.65 -38.55
C LEU A 7 36.78 -20.39 -37.24
N ASN A 8 37.72 -19.87 -36.45
CA ASN A 8 37.85 -20.20 -35.03
C ASN A 8 38.09 -18.89 -34.27
N LYS A 9 37.06 -18.03 -34.28
CA LYS A 9 36.92 -16.85 -33.40
C LYS A 9 35.42 -16.57 -33.29
N LEU A 10 34.83 -16.92 -32.15
CA LEU A 10 33.72 -16.24 -31.47
C LEU A 10 33.20 -17.14 -30.34
N ALA A 11 34.01 -17.28 -29.31
CA ALA A 11 33.54 -17.73 -28.01
C ALA A 11 34.11 -16.75 -26.97
N GLN A 12 33.23 -16.34 -26.04
CA GLN A 12 33.48 -15.59 -24.79
C GLN A 12 33.56 -14.06 -24.99
N ILE A 13 32.45 -13.34 -24.90
CA ILE A 13 31.66 -12.96 -23.69
C ILE A 13 32.52 -12.17 -22.69
N THR A 14 32.31 -10.87 -22.77
CA THR A 14 32.64 -9.77 -21.87
C THR A 14 31.94 -9.90 -20.51
N VAL A 15 32.65 -9.63 -19.42
CA VAL A 15 32.07 -9.20 -18.14
C VAL A 15 32.77 -7.90 -17.74
N VAL A 16 31.99 -6.83 -17.61
CA VAL A 16 32.36 -5.50 -17.14
C VAL A 16 31.86 -5.36 -15.71
N ILE A 17 32.67 -4.81 -14.79
CA ILE A 17 32.17 -4.23 -13.54
C ILE A 17 32.81 -2.85 -13.37
N LEU A 18 31.95 -1.86 -13.12
CA LEU A 18 32.22 -0.44 -13.03
C LEU A 18 31.84 0.03 -11.62
N LEU A 19 32.65 0.89 -10.99
CA LEU A 19 32.26 1.66 -9.80
C LEU A 19 32.61 3.13 -10.01
N ALA A 20 31.54 3.94 -9.96
CA ALA A 20 31.38 5.40 -10.06
C ALA A 20 32.09 6.17 -8.92
N LEU A 21 32.23 7.50 -8.83
CA LEU A 21 31.94 8.76 -9.56
C LEU A 21 32.68 9.84 -8.71
N VAL A 22 33.03 11.01 -9.27
CA VAL A 22 32.94 12.37 -8.63
C VAL A 22 33.85 13.40 -9.33
N VAL A 23 33.19 14.37 -9.95
CA VAL A 23 33.47 15.83 -10.01
C VAL A 23 34.68 16.35 -10.81
N GLY A 24 34.33 17.11 -11.85
CA GLY A 24 34.80 18.49 -12.05
C GLY A 24 36.24 18.68 -12.55
N CYS A 25 36.35 19.17 -13.79
CA CYS A 25 37.61 19.66 -14.36
C CYS A 25 38.32 20.65 -13.42
N GLY A 26 39.54 20.30 -13.01
CA GLY A 26 40.45 21.21 -12.33
C GLY A 26 41.62 20.49 -11.69
N GLN A 27 42.79 20.62 -12.32
CA GLN A 27 44.13 20.19 -11.88
C GLN A 27 44.53 18.73 -12.17
N ALA A 28 45.54 18.62 -13.02
CA ALA A 28 46.24 17.39 -13.36
C ALA A 28 46.92 16.78 -12.13
N PRO A 29 46.89 15.45 -11.93
CA PRO A 29 47.69 14.82 -10.90
C PRO A 29 49.12 14.63 -11.44
N SER A 30 50.00 15.44 -10.86
CA SER A 30 51.45 15.25 -10.85
C SER A 30 51.85 13.97 -10.13
N SER A 31 52.92 13.35 -10.66
CA SER A 31 53.94 12.55 -9.97
C SER A 31 53.50 11.32 -9.17
N GLY A 32 53.97 10.15 -9.64
CA GLY A 32 53.76 8.85 -9.00
C GLY A 32 54.31 8.77 -7.57
N ASN A 33 53.49 8.19 -6.69
CA ASN A 33 53.88 7.76 -5.35
C ASN A 33 54.11 6.25 -5.34
N SER A 34 55.17 5.81 -4.66
CA SER A 34 55.55 4.39 -4.54
C SER A 34 54.57 3.54 -3.72
N ASP A 35 53.56 4.15 -3.12
CA ASP A 35 52.57 3.49 -2.25
C ASP A 35 51.47 2.75 -3.04
N ASP A 36 51.19 3.19 -4.27
CA ASP A 36 50.21 2.53 -5.14
C ASP A 36 50.78 1.26 -5.77
N ALA A 37 52.08 1.23 -6.06
CA ALA A 37 52.77 0.04 -6.57
C ALA A 37 52.78 -1.10 -5.53
N ALA A 38 53.01 -0.76 -4.25
CA ALA A 38 53.00 -1.74 -3.16
C ALA A 38 51.60 -2.33 -2.91
N LYS A 39 50.53 -1.54 -3.05
CA LYS A 39 49.14 -2.01 -2.98
C LYS A 39 48.74 -2.87 -4.17
N ILE A 40 49.21 -2.54 -5.38
CA ILE A 40 48.94 -3.36 -6.56
C ILE A 40 49.61 -4.74 -6.44
N ASP A 41 50.83 -4.79 -5.89
CA ASP A 41 51.54 -6.06 -5.69
C ASP A 41 50.96 -6.89 -4.55
N SER A 42 50.40 -6.28 -3.49
CA SER A 42 49.66 -7.01 -2.46
C SER A 42 48.36 -7.60 -3.01
N LEU A 43 47.60 -6.85 -3.81
CA LEU A 43 46.36 -7.31 -4.44
C LEU A 43 46.59 -8.42 -5.47
N LYS A 44 47.71 -8.39 -6.20
CA LYS A 44 48.12 -9.49 -7.09
C LYS A 44 48.43 -10.77 -6.30
N LYS A 45 49.14 -10.64 -5.17
CA LYS A 45 49.43 -11.79 -4.30
C LYS A 45 48.16 -12.38 -3.68
N GLU A 46 47.20 -11.54 -3.29
CA GLU A 46 45.91 -12.02 -2.80
C GLU A 46 45.09 -12.72 -3.89
N ASN A 47 45.06 -12.18 -5.12
CA ASN A 47 44.41 -12.82 -6.26
C ASN A 47 45.00 -14.21 -6.55
N GLU A 48 46.33 -14.34 -6.55
CA GLU A 48 46.98 -15.64 -6.76
C GLU A 48 46.71 -16.61 -5.60
N LYS A 49 46.65 -16.11 -4.37
CA LYS A 49 46.27 -16.92 -3.21
C LYS A 49 44.82 -17.39 -3.28
N LEU A 50 43.90 -16.54 -3.73
CA LEU A 50 42.49 -16.87 -3.92
C LEU A 50 42.30 -17.88 -5.06
N LYS A 51 42.98 -17.70 -6.21
CA LYS A 51 42.99 -18.70 -7.29
C LYS A 51 43.53 -20.05 -6.82
N ALA A 52 44.62 -20.05 -6.04
CA ALA A 52 45.17 -21.28 -5.47
C ALA A 52 44.20 -21.93 -4.48
N SER A 53 43.46 -21.13 -3.69
CA SER A 53 42.41 -21.62 -2.79
C SER A 53 41.25 -22.25 -3.57
N LEU A 54 40.80 -21.59 -4.64
CA LEU A 54 39.73 -22.06 -5.52
C LEU A 54 40.12 -23.37 -6.21
N ALA A 55 41.35 -23.45 -6.74
CA ALA A 55 41.88 -24.68 -7.33
C ALA A 55 41.99 -25.83 -6.31
N ARG A 56 42.36 -25.54 -5.06
CA ARG A 56 42.38 -26.54 -3.98
C ARG A 56 40.97 -26.98 -3.58
N ALA A 57 40.01 -26.06 -3.53
CA ALA A 57 38.61 -26.37 -3.25
C ALA A 57 38.01 -27.24 -4.36
N GLN A 58 38.25 -26.89 -5.63
CA GLN A 58 37.86 -27.68 -6.80
C GLN A 58 38.48 -29.08 -6.79
N LYS A 59 39.78 -29.19 -6.46
CA LYS A 59 40.45 -30.50 -6.34
C LYS A 59 39.87 -31.32 -5.17
N ARG A 60 39.51 -30.68 -4.07
CA ARG A 60 38.88 -31.34 -2.91
C ARG A 60 37.47 -31.83 -3.26
N ILE A 61 36.71 -31.05 -4.02
CA ILE A 61 35.41 -31.46 -4.58
C ILE A 61 35.58 -32.63 -5.55
N GLY A 62 36.56 -32.56 -6.47
CA GLY A 62 36.87 -33.65 -7.40
C GLY A 62 37.27 -34.94 -6.69
N ASN A 63 38.05 -34.86 -5.61
CA ASN A 63 38.42 -36.02 -4.80
C ASN A 63 37.23 -36.61 -4.05
N LEU A 64 36.32 -35.78 -3.50
CA LEU A 64 35.10 -36.24 -2.84
C LEU A 64 34.11 -36.89 -3.82
N LEU A 65 34.07 -36.41 -5.07
CA LEU A 65 33.29 -37.02 -6.14
C LEU A 65 33.90 -38.35 -6.60
N ALA A 66 35.22 -38.47 -6.63
CA ALA A 66 35.92 -39.71 -6.94
C ALA A 66 35.75 -40.78 -5.85
N ASP A 67 35.74 -40.39 -4.58
CA ASP A 67 35.47 -41.28 -3.42
C ASP A 67 34.05 -41.86 -3.43
N ARG A 68 33.11 -41.20 -4.12
CA ARG A 68 31.70 -41.61 -4.21
C ARG A 68 31.40 -42.55 -5.39
N GLY A 69 32.41 -42.89 -6.21
CA GLY A 69 32.33 -43.94 -7.23
C GLY A 69 31.27 -43.73 -8.31
N GLY A 70 31.55 -42.88 -9.31
CA GLY A 70 30.73 -42.80 -10.52
C GLY A 70 31.20 -41.71 -11.49
N ALA A 71 31.40 -42.10 -12.75
CA ALA A 71 31.94 -41.28 -13.83
C ALA A 71 31.13 -40.00 -14.10
N ALA A 72 31.84 -38.96 -14.55
CA ALA A 72 31.31 -37.65 -14.90
C ALA A 72 30.37 -37.70 -16.12
N THR A 73 29.11 -38.03 -15.89
CA THR A 73 28.01 -37.24 -16.47
C THR A 73 27.91 -35.97 -15.64
N VAL A 74 28.06 -34.80 -16.25
CA VAL A 74 27.56 -33.56 -15.65
C VAL A 74 26.03 -33.68 -15.67
N VAL A 75 25.49 -34.44 -14.73
CA VAL A 75 24.10 -34.33 -14.33
C VAL A 75 24.02 -32.93 -13.73
N LYS A 76 23.27 -32.02 -14.36
CA LYS A 76 22.73 -30.84 -13.67
C LYS A 76 22.01 -31.41 -12.44
N ALA A 77 22.66 -31.41 -11.29
CA ALA A 77 22.09 -31.92 -10.03
C ALA A 77 21.17 -30.86 -9.42
N GLY A 78 20.31 -30.28 -10.25
CA GLY A 78 19.24 -29.37 -9.89
C GLY A 78 17.92 -30.02 -10.30
N LEU A 79 16.90 -29.83 -9.48
CA LEU A 79 15.52 -30.19 -9.85
C LEU A 79 15.17 -29.45 -11.16
N SER A 80 14.45 -30.12 -12.06
CA SER A 80 13.87 -29.45 -13.22
C SER A 80 12.81 -28.42 -12.80
N VAL A 81 12.52 -27.42 -13.64
CA VAL A 81 11.51 -26.39 -13.33
C VAL A 81 10.15 -26.99 -12.91
N PRO A 82 9.60 -28.02 -13.60
CA PRO A 82 8.37 -28.66 -13.15
C PRO A 82 8.49 -29.31 -11.76
N GLU A 83 9.60 -30.02 -11.48
CA GLU A 83 9.83 -30.63 -10.17
C GLU A 83 9.95 -29.59 -9.05
N ILE A 84 10.53 -28.42 -9.33
CA ILE A 84 10.58 -27.30 -8.39
C ILE A 84 9.17 -26.78 -8.08
N LEU A 85 8.34 -26.59 -9.11
CA LEU A 85 6.96 -26.10 -8.96
C LEU A 85 6.08 -27.10 -8.20
N ASP A 86 6.23 -28.40 -8.47
CA ASP A 86 5.52 -29.46 -7.76
C ASP A 86 5.91 -29.49 -6.28
N GLU A 87 7.21 -29.38 -5.97
CA GLU A 87 7.65 -29.31 -4.58
C GLU A 87 7.09 -28.07 -3.88
N LEU A 88 7.18 -26.89 -4.51
CA LEU A 88 6.63 -25.65 -3.97
C LEU A 88 5.11 -25.75 -3.71
N ARG A 89 4.36 -26.46 -4.56
CA ARG A 89 2.92 -26.70 -4.41
C ARG A 89 2.60 -27.56 -3.18
N GLU A 90 3.46 -28.52 -2.84
CA GLU A 90 3.23 -29.46 -1.74
C GLU A 90 3.78 -29.00 -0.38
N ILE A 91 4.55 -27.90 -0.34
CA ILE A 91 5.16 -27.40 0.88
C ILE A 91 4.10 -27.07 1.93
N LYS A 92 4.31 -27.58 3.15
CA LYS A 92 3.52 -27.25 4.34
C LYS A 92 4.43 -26.68 5.42
N MET A 93 4.15 -25.44 5.80
CA MET A 93 4.89 -24.76 6.87
C MET A 93 4.11 -24.82 8.19
N THR A 94 4.76 -25.38 9.20
CA THR A 94 4.30 -25.45 10.60
C THR A 94 5.20 -24.58 11.49
N SER A 95 4.78 -24.37 12.74
CA SER A 95 5.58 -23.61 13.71
C SER A 95 6.94 -24.27 13.99
N GLU A 96 7.00 -25.60 13.92
CA GLU A 96 8.19 -26.41 14.23
C GLU A 96 9.23 -26.41 13.11
N ASN A 97 8.78 -26.39 11.84
CA ASN A 97 9.66 -26.51 10.68
C ASN A 97 9.90 -25.19 9.93
N LYS A 98 9.31 -24.07 10.39
CA LYS A 98 9.31 -22.75 9.73
C LYS A 98 10.65 -22.36 9.13
N SER A 99 11.72 -22.34 9.92
CA SER A 99 13.03 -21.88 9.46
C SER A 99 13.65 -22.79 8.39
N SER A 100 13.39 -24.10 8.46
CA SER A 100 13.91 -25.06 7.49
C SER A 100 13.12 -24.98 6.18
N VAL A 101 11.79 -24.93 6.28
CA VAL A 101 10.90 -24.80 5.12
C VAL A 101 11.14 -23.47 4.40
N GLN A 102 11.30 -22.36 5.13
CA GLN A 102 11.60 -21.07 4.52
C GLN A 102 12.91 -21.08 3.71
N ARG A 103 13.98 -21.68 4.25
CA ARG A 103 15.23 -21.83 3.50
C ARG A 103 15.04 -22.69 2.25
N ARG A 104 14.19 -23.72 2.32
CA ARG A 104 13.89 -24.57 1.18
C ARG A 104 13.10 -23.81 0.12
N ILE A 105 12.07 -23.04 0.51
CA ILE A 105 11.32 -22.16 -0.40
C ILE A 105 12.29 -21.20 -1.09
N ASN A 106 13.13 -20.49 -0.33
CA ASN A 106 14.08 -19.53 -0.92
C ASN A 106 15.03 -20.22 -1.92
N PHE A 107 15.60 -21.37 -1.57
CA PHE A 107 16.46 -22.14 -2.46
C PHE A 107 15.74 -22.54 -3.77
N LEU A 108 14.49 -22.98 -3.68
CA LEU A 108 13.69 -23.37 -4.84
C LEU A 108 13.37 -22.18 -5.74
N LEU A 109 12.99 -21.03 -5.16
CA LEU A 109 12.73 -19.79 -5.91
C LEU A 109 14.00 -19.26 -6.57
N GLU A 110 15.13 -19.25 -5.87
CA GLU A 110 16.44 -18.87 -6.42
C GLU A 110 16.82 -19.80 -7.59
N SER A 111 16.56 -21.10 -7.48
CA SER A 111 16.80 -22.06 -8.57
C SER A 111 15.95 -21.74 -9.82
N LEU A 112 14.71 -21.28 -9.65
CA LEU A 112 13.87 -20.85 -10.78
C LEU A 112 14.43 -19.59 -11.47
N VAL A 113 14.97 -18.65 -10.70
CA VAL A 113 15.63 -17.45 -11.22
C VAL A 113 16.91 -17.82 -11.97
N GLU A 114 17.71 -18.76 -11.45
CA GLU A 114 18.93 -19.25 -12.10
C GLU A 114 18.68 -19.91 -13.46
N GLU A 115 17.55 -20.62 -13.61
CA GLU A 115 17.12 -21.20 -14.89
C GLU A 115 16.63 -20.12 -15.90
N GLY A 116 16.32 -18.90 -15.43
CA GLY A 116 16.04 -17.73 -16.28
C GLY A 116 14.81 -17.89 -17.17
N ASP A 117 14.94 -17.51 -18.45
CA ASP A 117 13.86 -17.57 -19.45
C ASP A 117 13.22 -18.96 -19.60
N ALA A 118 13.97 -20.04 -19.32
CA ALA A 118 13.44 -21.40 -19.37
C ALA A 118 12.31 -21.63 -18.35
N SER A 119 12.35 -20.93 -17.21
CA SER A 119 11.33 -21.01 -16.16
C SER A 119 10.03 -20.29 -16.52
N VAL A 120 10.10 -19.25 -17.35
CA VAL A 120 8.98 -18.32 -17.57
C VAL A 120 7.73 -19.03 -18.12
N SER A 121 7.91 -19.95 -19.07
CA SER A 121 6.77 -20.68 -19.66
C SER A 121 6.04 -21.55 -18.63
N HIS A 122 6.79 -22.31 -17.83
CA HIS A 122 6.23 -23.14 -16.76
C HIS A 122 5.57 -22.31 -15.66
N ILE A 123 6.18 -21.19 -15.28
CA ILE A 123 5.61 -20.28 -14.28
C ILE A 123 4.30 -19.67 -14.80
N ARG A 124 4.29 -19.23 -16.06
CA ARG A 124 3.08 -18.69 -16.70
C ARG A 124 1.95 -19.72 -16.72
N ASP A 125 2.25 -20.97 -17.08
CA ASP A 125 1.26 -22.05 -17.10
C ASP A 125 0.69 -22.30 -15.70
N PHE A 126 1.55 -22.36 -14.68
CA PHE A 126 1.12 -22.48 -13.28
C PHE A 126 0.23 -21.31 -12.84
N LEU A 127 0.61 -20.08 -13.17
CA LEU A 127 -0.18 -18.90 -12.83
C LEU A 127 -1.57 -18.91 -13.49
N ASN A 128 -1.72 -19.55 -14.65
CA ASN A 128 -3.01 -19.73 -15.33
C ASN A 128 -3.90 -20.83 -14.70
N GLU A 129 -3.36 -21.73 -13.88
CA GLU A 129 -4.16 -22.73 -13.16
C GLU A 129 -5.01 -22.14 -12.02
N MET A 130 -4.74 -20.89 -11.64
CA MET A 130 -5.44 -20.17 -10.57
C MET A 130 -5.42 -20.85 -9.19
N GLN A 131 -4.46 -21.77 -8.98
CA GLN A 131 -4.19 -22.40 -7.69
C GLN A 131 -3.18 -21.60 -6.88
N ASP A 132 -3.43 -21.39 -5.58
CA ASP A 132 -2.52 -20.71 -4.67
C ASP A 132 -2.23 -21.53 -3.42
N VAL A 133 -1.02 -21.37 -2.88
CA VAL A 133 -0.55 -22.01 -1.65
C VAL A 133 -0.03 -20.92 -0.72
N GLU A 134 -0.71 -20.71 0.41
CA GLU A 134 -0.24 -19.76 1.42
C GLU A 134 1.02 -20.28 2.12
N PHE A 135 2.03 -19.42 2.19
CA PHE A 135 3.21 -19.66 3.01
C PHE A 135 3.00 -19.19 4.45
N ALA A 136 1.76 -19.05 4.92
CA ALA A 136 1.48 -18.77 6.33
C ALA A 136 1.74 -20.01 7.20
N VAL A 137 2.19 -19.80 8.45
CA VAL A 137 2.31 -20.89 9.43
C VAL A 137 0.92 -21.47 9.67
N GLN A 138 0.71 -22.73 9.30
CA GLN A 138 -0.50 -23.46 9.63
C GLN A 138 -0.53 -23.68 11.15
N ARG A 139 -1.38 -22.92 11.86
CA ARG A 139 -1.58 -23.08 13.31
C ARG A 139 -2.70 -24.08 13.55
N SER A 140 -2.60 -24.87 14.62
CA SER A 140 -3.70 -25.75 15.04
C SER A 140 -4.88 -24.93 15.56
N SER A 141 -6.09 -25.45 15.43
CA SER A 141 -7.35 -24.81 15.84
C SER A 141 -7.41 -24.41 17.32
N GLU A 142 -6.53 -24.96 18.16
CA GLU A 142 -6.46 -24.68 19.60
C GLU A 142 -5.66 -23.39 19.94
N GLU A 143 -4.79 -22.91 19.03
CA GLU A 143 -3.97 -21.70 19.27
C GLU A 143 -4.66 -20.41 18.82
N GLU A 144 -5.57 -20.46 17.84
CA GLU A 144 -6.32 -19.28 17.36
C GLU A 144 -7.25 -18.69 18.44
N GLY A 145 -7.72 -19.50 19.38
CA GLY A 145 -8.59 -19.07 20.47
C GLY A 145 -7.92 -18.20 21.53
N ARG A 146 -6.57 -18.20 21.61
CA ARG A 146 -5.83 -17.56 22.71
C ARG A 146 -5.33 -16.15 22.40
N SER A 147 -5.28 -15.73 21.12
CA SER A 147 -4.73 -14.43 20.71
C SER A 147 -5.75 -13.29 20.53
N ARG A 148 -7.07 -13.54 20.60
CA ARG A 148 -8.10 -12.50 20.39
C ARG A 148 -8.32 -11.55 21.58
N GLY A 149 -7.53 -11.65 22.64
CA GLY A 149 -7.86 -11.05 23.96
C GLY A 149 -7.19 -9.73 24.35
N ARG A 150 -6.31 -9.11 23.55
CA ARG A 150 -5.54 -7.95 24.07
C ARG A 150 -5.02 -6.98 23.00
N GLY A 151 -5.91 -6.18 22.42
CA GLY A 151 -5.56 -5.01 21.60
C GLY A 151 -6.58 -3.90 21.86
N GLY A 152 -6.20 -2.90 22.66
CA GLY A 152 -7.10 -1.90 23.20
C GLY A 152 -7.55 -0.86 22.17
N ARG A 153 -8.86 -0.58 22.15
CA ARG A 153 -9.58 0.45 21.35
C ARG A 153 -9.14 1.92 21.59
N GLY A 154 -8.02 2.14 22.28
CA GLY A 154 -7.43 3.46 22.49
C GLY A 154 -6.38 3.84 21.43
N SER A 155 -5.83 2.86 20.70
CA SER A 155 -4.92 3.12 19.58
C SER A 155 -5.68 3.52 18.31
N GLU A 156 -6.90 3.03 18.10
CA GLU A 156 -7.67 3.23 16.86
C GLU A 156 -7.92 4.71 16.52
N TRP A 157 -8.14 5.58 17.50
CA TRP A 157 -8.35 7.01 17.25
C TRP A 157 -7.05 7.76 16.89
N MET A 158 -5.92 7.44 17.55
CA MET A 158 -4.61 8.00 17.18
C MET A 158 -4.03 7.38 15.91
N GLU A 159 -4.36 6.12 15.63
CA GLU A 159 -3.95 5.37 14.45
C GLU A 159 -4.77 5.80 13.23
N ARG A 160 -6.07 6.08 13.39
CA ARG A 160 -6.91 6.82 12.42
C ARG A 160 -6.33 8.21 12.13
N MET A 161 -5.96 8.98 13.15
CA MET A 161 -5.35 10.32 12.96
C MET A 161 -3.98 10.27 12.28
N ARG A 162 -3.16 9.23 12.51
CA ARG A 162 -1.88 9.03 11.81
C ARG A 162 -2.04 8.51 10.38
N ASN A 163 -3.17 7.86 10.06
CA ASN A 163 -3.49 7.38 8.72
C ASN A 163 -4.19 8.44 7.84
N ARG A 164 -4.51 9.64 8.34
CA ARG A 164 -5.19 10.71 7.59
C ARG A 164 -4.36 11.33 6.43
N GLY A 165 -3.09 10.99 6.28
CA GLY A 165 -2.21 11.61 5.26
C GLY A 165 -1.55 10.63 4.28
N ARG A 166 -1.86 9.34 4.36
CA ARG A 166 -1.42 8.35 3.36
C ARG A 166 -2.50 7.29 3.29
N SER A 167 -3.11 7.14 2.12
CA SER A 167 -3.67 5.87 1.68
C SER A 167 -2.70 4.79 2.13
N SER A 168 -3.06 4.08 3.20
CA SER A 168 -2.35 2.89 3.63
C SER A 168 -2.66 1.90 2.53
N SER A 169 -1.98 2.01 1.38
CA SER A 169 -1.89 0.96 0.40
C SER A 169 -1.58 -0.27 1.22
N SER A 170 -2.55 -1.19 1.31
CA SER A 170 -2.39 -2.49 1.94
C SER A 170 -1.02 -3.00 1.50
N SER A 171 -0.08 -3.20 2.44
CA SER A 171 1.34 -3.33 2.08
C SER A 171 1.51 -4.36 0.97
N LEU A 172 1.94 -3.90 -0.22
CA LEU A 172 2.30 -4.75 -1.36
C LEU A 172 3.81 -5.01 -1.37
N SER A 173 4.48 -4.78 -0.23
CA SER A 173 5.90 -5.03 -0.03
C SER A 173 6.03 -6.03 1.10
N PHE A 174 6.62 -7.18 0.80
CA PHE A 174 6.82 -8.25 1.76
C PHE A 174 8.29 -8.64 1.79
N GLU A 175 8.83 -8.87 2.98
CA GLU A 175 10.19 -9.42 3.12
C GLU A 175 10.25 -10.89 2.65
N GLN A 176 9.13 -11.61 2.77
CA GLN A 176 8.94 -12.96 2.25
C GLN A 176 7.60 -13.03 1.53
N PRO A 177 7.52 -13.70 0.36
CA PRO A 177 6.28 -13.76 -0.38
C PRO A 177 5.20 -14.47 0.46
N PRO A 178 3.97 -13.93 0.51
CA PRO A 178 2.91 -14.49 1.35
C PRO A 178 2.30 -15.79 0.79
N SER A 179 2.45 -16.04 -0.51
CA SER A 179 1.95 -17.24 -1.18
C SER A 179 2.80 -17.62 -2.38
N LEU A 180 2.61 -18.84 -2.89
CA LEU A 180 3.31 -19.36 -4.05
C LEU A 180 3.10 -18.49 -5.28
N ARG A 181 1.86 -18.08 -5.58
CA ARG A 181 1.62 -17.24 -6.77
C ARG A 181 2.35 -15.91 -6.70
N ILE A 182 2.41 -15.29 -5.52
CA ILE A 182 3.17 -14.05 -5.33
C ILE A 182 4.67 -14.28 -5.47
N ALA A 183 5.17 -15.38 -4.89
CA ALA A 183 6.58 -15.76 -5.03
C ALA A 183 6.98 -15.97 -6.51
N LEU A 184 6.10 -16.57 -7.30
CA LEU A 184 6.34 -16.76 -8.73
C LEU A 184 6.30 -15.45 -9.52
N MET A 185 5.46 -14.48 -9.12
CA MET A 185 5.51 -13.12 -9.69
C MET A 185 6.84 -12.42 -9.36
N ASP A 186 7.38 -12.62 -8.15
CA ASP A 186 8.71 -12.12 -7.78
C ASP A 186 9.80 -12.80 -8.60
N VAL A 187 9.72 -14.11 -8.82
CA VAL A 187 10.65 -14.83 -9.71
C VAL A 187 10.61 -14.26 -11.13
N LEU A 188 9.41 -14.00 -11.69
CA LEU A 188 9.28 -13.35 -13.00
C LEU A 188 9.91 -11.94 -13.01
N LYS A 189 9.75 -11.17 -11.92
CA LYS A 189 10.36 -9.86 -11.77
C LYS A 189 11.89 -9.93 -11.80
N GLU A 190 12.47 -10.88 -11.06
CA GLU A 190 13.92 -11.07 -10.97
C GLU A 190 14.53 -11.62 -12.28
N ILE A 191 13.80 -12.49 -12.99
CA ILE A 191 14.20 -12.95 -14.34
C ILE A 191 14.19 -11.75 -15.32
N GLY A 192 13.11 -10.97 -15.31
CA GLY A 192 12.93 -9.83 -16.20
C GLY A 192 12.80 -10.19 -17.68
N GLY A 193 12.91 -9.18 -18.55
CA GLY A 193 12.80 -9.34 -19.99
C GLY A 193 11.36 -9.53 -20.50
N SER A 194 11.18 -9.40 -21.82
CA SER A 194 9.85 -9.30 -22.44
C SER A 194 8.95 -10.51 -22.18
N SER A 195 9.52 -11.72 -22.07
CA SER A 195 8.75 -12.93 -21.77
C SER A 195 8.15 -12.89 -20.35
N ALA A 196 8.93 -12.46 -19.35
CA ALA A 196 8.46 -12.37 -17.97
C ALA A 196 7.47 -11.21 -17.79
N GLU A 197 7.74 -10.08 -18.45
CA GLU A 197 6.81 -8.93 -18.49
C GLU A 197 5.45 -9.33 -19.06
N LEU A 198 5.42 -10.07 -20.18
CA LEU A 198 4.17 -10.57 -20.77
C LEU A 198 3.45 -11.56 -19.85
N ALA A 199 4.18 -12.44 -19.16
CA ALA A 199 3.59 -13.36 -18.19
C ALA A 199 2.93 -12.62 -17.02
N LEU A 200 3.56 -11.56 -16.49
CA LEU A 200 2.98 -10.69 -15.47
C LEU A 200 1.77 -9.89 -16.00
N GLY A 201 1.83 -9.42 -17.25
CA GLY A 201 0.70 -8.78 -17.93
C GLY A 201 -0.52 -9.70 -18.04
N GLU A 202 -0.30 -10.98 -18.33
CA GLU A 202 -1.40 -11.96 -18.40
C GLU A 202 -2.09 -12.18 -17.06
N VAL A 203 -1.36 -12.12 -15.95
CA VAL A 203 -1.94 -12.21 -14.61
C VAL A 203 -3.03 -11.16 -14.44
N LEU A 204 -2.78 -9.91 -14.84
CA LEU A 204 -3.75 -8.81 -14.72
C LEU A 204 -5.08 -9.15 -15.40
N SER A 205 -5.03 -9.76 -16.59
CA SER A 205 -6.22 -10.07 -17.39
C SER A 205 -6.96 -11.36 -17.00
N LYS A 206 -6.30 -12.26 -16.25
CA LYS A 206 -6.84 -13.61 -15.96
C LYS A 206 -7.13 -13.86 -14.50
N THR A 207 -6.49 -13.11 -13.60
CA THR A 207 -6.70 -13.33 -12.17
C THR A 207 -8.05 -12.79 -11.73
N ALA A 208 -8.78 -13.58 -10.96
CA ALA A 208 -9.99 -13.14 -10.28
C ALA A 208 -9.70 -12.53 -8.88
N ARG A 209 -8.42 -12.48 -8.48
CA ARG A 209 -7.99 -12.05 -7.14
C ARG A 209 -7.51 -10.60 -7.17
N GLY A 210 -8.23 -9.69 -6.53
CA GLY A 210 -7.87 -8.27 -6.55
C GLY A 210 -6.50 -7.94 -5.94
N PHE A 211 -6.04 -8.74 -4.97
CA PHE A 211 -4.68 -8.62 -4.45
C PHE A 211 -3.62 -8.91 -5.51
N GLU A 212 -3.82 -9.94 -6.35
CA GLU A 212 -2.87 -10.27 -7.42
C GLU A 212 -2.87 -9.22 -8.51
N VAL A 213 -4.02 -8.63 -8.85
CA VAL A 213 -4.08 -7.48 -9.78
C VAL A 213 -3.21 -6.34 -9.24
N ALA A 214 -3.38 -5.97 -7.98
CA ALA A 214 -2.60 -4.89 -7.36
C ALA A 214 -1.10 -5.21 -7.27
N TYR A 215 -0.76 -6.46 -6.93
CA TYR A 215 0.63 -6.90 -6.85
C TYR A 215 1.30 -6.90 -8.22
N ALA A 216 0.68 -7.53 -9.22
CA ALA A 216 1.21 -7.59 -10.58
C ALA A 216 1.37 -6.18 -11.17
N ALA A 217 0.36 -5.30 -11.01
CA ALA A 217 0.41 -3.91 -11.47
C ALA A 217 1.60 -3.15 -10.86
N LYS A 218 1.79 -3.24 -9.54
CA LYS A 218 2.94 -2.61 -8.88
C LYS A 218 4.26 -3.19 -9.38
N THR A 219 4.33 -4.50 -9.59
CA THR A 219 5.54 -5.20 -10.04
C THR A 219 5.93 -4.76 -11.45
N VAL A 220 5.01 -4.77 -12.42
CA VAL A 220 5.31 -4.32 -13.78
C VAL A 220 5.65 -2.84 -13.86
N ARG A 221 5.02 -1.99 -13.04
CA ARG A 221 5.40 -0.57 -12.94
C ARG A 221 6.82 -0.39 -12.42
N SER A 222 7.20 -1.17 -11.42
CA SER A 222 8.57 -1.16 -10.88
C SER A 222 9.62 -1.65 -11.90
N MET A 223 9.23 -2.48 -12.86
CA MET A 223 10.15 -3.04 -13.87
C MET A 223 10.27 -2.14 -15.10
N ILE A 224 9.14 -1.65 -15.61
CA ILE A 224 9.03 -1.06 -16.95
C ILE A 224 8.76 0.45 -16.90
N GLY A 225 8.09 0.94 -15.85
CA GLY A 225 7.75 2.36 -15.66
C GLY A 225 6.30 2.58 -15.24
N ASP A 226 5.98 3.81 -14.86
CA ASP A 226 4.73 4.15 -14.17
C ASP A 226 3.44 3.84 -14.95
N ASP A 227 3.48 3.84 -16.28
CA ASP A 227 2.32 3.58 -17.15
C ASP A 227 2.25 2.13 -17.67
N ALA A 228 3.15 1.24 -17.22
CA ALA A 228 3.22 -0.14 -17.70
C ALA A 228 1.92 -0.90 -17.42
N TYR A 229 1.33 -1.51 -18.45
CA TYR A 229 0.06 -2.27 -18.35
C TYR A 229 -1.10 -1.47 -17.71
N ARG A 230 -1.09 -0.14 -17.83
CA ARG A 230 -2.13 0.74 -17.26
C ARG A 230 -3.53 0.30 -17.68
N LYS A 231 -3.73 0.00 -18.96
CA LYS A 231 -5.03 -0.38 -19.50
C LYS A 231 -5.50 -1.70 -18.88
N GLU A 232 -4.68 -2.72 -18.95
CA GLU A 232 -5.01 -4.07 -18.46
C GLU A 232 -5.29 -4.07 -16.96
N ALA A 233 -4.51 -3.33 -16.17
CA ALA A 233 -4.71 -3.23 -14.73
C ALA A 233 -5.99 -2.46 -14.36
N ILE A 234 -6.29 -1.36 -15.07
CA ILE A 234 -7.52 -0.60 -14.85
C ILE A 234 -8.74 -1.41 -15.28
N ASP A 235 -8.71 -2.02 -16.46
CA ASP A 235 -9.81 -2.84 -16.98
C ASP A 235 -10.14 -3.99 -16.00
N ALA A 236 -9.11 -4.66 -15.48
CA ALA A 236 -9.28 -5.71 -14.47
C ALA A 236 -9.86 -5.18 -13.15
N ALA A 237 -9.40 -4.02 -12.69
CA ALA A 237 -9.92 -3.41 -11.46
C ALA A 237 -11.38 -2.96 -11.62
N HIS A 238 -11.73 -2.36 -12.76
CA HIS A 238 -13.10 -1.97 -13.09
C HIS A 238 -14.03 -3.18 -13.10
N ASP A 239 -13.64 -4.25 -13.78
CA ASP A 239 -14.45 -5.45 -13.91
C ASP A 239 -14.66 -6.13 -12.55
N LEU A 240 -13.59 -6.36 -11.78
CA LEU A 240 -13.70 -7.03 -10.48
C LEU A 240 -14.39 -6.19 -9.40
N LEU A 241 -14.34 -4.86 -9.48
CA LEU A 241 -15.12 -3.98 -8.59
C LEU A 241 -16.61 -3.97 -8.94
N SER A 242 -16.93 -4.04 -10.23
CA SER A 242 -18.32 -4.00 -10.71
C SER A 242 -19.00 -5.38 -10.64
N ASN A 243 -18.22 -6.44 -10.87
CA ASN A 243 -18.65 -7.83 -10.93
C ASN A 243 -17.74 -8.70 -10.03
N PRO A 244 -17.87 -8.61 -8.68
CA PRO A 244 -17.02 -9.40 -7.79
C PRO A 244 -17.20 -10.90 -8.01
N ILE A 245 -16.08 -11.61 -8.13
CA ILE A 245 -16.05 -13.06 -8.33
C ILE A 245 -15.81 -13.74 -6.98
N GLU A 246 -16.61 -14.77 -6.65
CA GLU A 246 -16.38 -15.61 -5.48
C GLU A 246 -15.15 -16.51 -5.70
N ILE A 247 -14.17 -16.39 -4.82
CA ILE A 247 -12.92 -17.16 -4.90
C ILE A 247 -13.06 -18.46 -4.10
N PRO A 248 -12.84 -19.63 -4.70
CA PRO A 248 -12.80 -20.89 -3.97
C PRO A 248 -11.65 -20.89 -2.95
N ASN A 249 -11.95 -21.26 -1.71
CA ASN A 249 -11.00 -21.27 -0.58
C ASN A 249 -10.29 -19.90 -0.38
N PRO A 250 -11.04 -18.84 0.00
CA PRO A 250 -10.48 -17.51 0.09
C PRO A 250 -9.46 -17.39 1.23
N ASN A 251 -8.36 -16.71 0.95
CA ASN A 251 -7.34 -16.33 1.91
C ASN A 251 -7.66 -14.99 2.59
N ASN A 252 -6.75 -14.52 3.45
CA ASN A 252 -6.94 -13.23 4.13
C ASN A 252 -6.84 -12.02 3.20
N PHE A 253 -6.19 -12.13 2.05
CA PHE A 253 -6.08 -11.05 1.06
C PHE A 253 -7.37 -10.91 0.25
N ASP A 254 -8.03 -12.02 -0.06
CA ASP A 254 -9.28 -12.05 -0.82
C ASP A 254 -10.41 -11.30 -0.08
N LYS A 255 -10.42 -11.34 1.26
CA LYS A 255 -11.36 -10.58 2.10
C LYS A 255 -11.24 -9.06 1.93
N ASN A 256 -10.05 -8.58 1.53
CA ASN A 256 -9.75 -7.17 1.31
C ASN A 256 -9.62 -6.83 -0.19
N SER A 257 -10.10 -7.72 -1.08
CA SER A 257 -9.97 -7.57 -2.54
C SER A 257 -10.38 -6.17 -3.03
N LYS A 258 -11.53 -5.66 -2.59
CA LYS A 258 -12.03 -4.31 -2.94
C LYS A 258 -11.00 -3.22 -2.70
N ARG A 259 -10.32 -3.23 -1.54
CA ARG A 259 -9.29 -2.24 -1.19
C ARG A 259 -8.06 -2.34 -2.08
N TYR A 260 -7.64 -3.54 -2.44
CA TYR A 260 -6.54 -3.73 -3.39
C TYR A 260 -6.91 -3.19 -4.78
N LEU A 261 -8.13 -3.44 -5.24
CA LEU A 261 -8.58 -2.94 -6.54
C LEU A 261 -8.65 -1.41 -6.58
N PHE A 262 -9.18 -0.75 -5.54
CA PHE A 262 -9.12 0.71 -5.44
C PHE A 262 -7.68 1.22 -5.39
N SER A 263 -6.76 0.52 -4.73
CA SER A 263 -5.34 0.90 -4.76
C SER A 263 -4.74 0.85 -6.16
N VAL A 264 -5.25 0.01 -7.08
CA VAL A 264 -4.85 0.01 -8.50
C VAL A 264 -5.33 1.29 -9.19
N LEU A 265 -6.58 1.69 -8.94
CA LEU A 265 -7.14 2.93 -9.51
C LEU A 265 -6.38 4.16 -8.99
N GLU A 266 -6.06 4.19 -7.69
CA GLU A 266 -5.18 5.21 -7.08
C GLU A 266 -3.79 5.20 -7.70
N MET A 267 -3.21 4.01 -7.86
CA MET A 267 -1.87 3.81 -8.41
C MET A 267 -1.70 4.40 -9.82
N TYR A 268 -2.72 4.31 -10.67
CA TYR A 268 -2.73 4.86 -12.02
C TYR A 268 -3.47 6.20 -12.14
N ASN A 269 -3.90 6.79 -11.01
CA ASN A 269 -4.73 7.99 -10.94
C ASN A 269 -5.92 7.93 -11.92
N ASP A 270 -6.64 6.81 -11.93
CA ASP A 270 -7.77 6.58 -12.82
C ASP A 270 -9.04 7.25 -12.29
N GLN A 271 -9.52 8.27 -13.00
CA GLN A 271 -10.75 9.00 -12.67
C GLN A 271 -11.99 8.43 -13.38
N THR A 272 -11.82 7.46 -14.28
CA THR A 272 -12.94 6.95 -15.10
C THR A 272 -13.92 6.10 -14.30
N PHE A 273 -13.55 5.66 -13.09
CA PHE A 273 -14.41 4.88 -12.19
C PHE A 273 -15.23 5.73 -11.18
N ILE A 274 -15.07 7.06 -11.16
CA ILE A 274 -15.71 7.94 -10.15
C ILE A 274 -17.24 7.77 -10.12
N GLN A 275 -17.89 7.73 -11.28
CA GLN A 275 -19.36 7.61 -11.35
C GLN A 275 -19.84 6.26 -10.81
N THR A 276 -19.11 5.17 -11.10
CA THR A 276 -19.42 3.84 -10.56
C THR A 276 -19.18 3.81 -9.05
N ALA A 277 -18.07 4.41 -8.59
CA ALA A 277 -17.71 4.52 -7.18
C ALA A 277 -18.75 5.31 -6.37
N GLN A 278 -19.38 6.34 -6.94
CA GLN A 278 -20.49 7.08 -6.30
C GLN A 278 -21.63 6.14 -5.86
N GLY A 279 -21.99 5.17 -6.71
CA GLY A 279 -23.01 4.16 -6.38
C GLY A 279 -22.59 3.18 -5.27
N MET A 280 -21.30 3.10 -4.95
CA MET A 280 -20.73 2.24 -3.92
C MET A 280 -20.41 2.97 -2.61
N LEU A 281 -20.55 4.30 -2.57
CA LEU A 281 -20.11 5.13 -1.45
C LEU A 281 -20.96 4.89 -0.19
N VAL A 282 -22.28 4.76 -0.34
CA VAL A 282 -23.20 4.54 0.78
C VAL A 282 -23.79 3.14 0.68
N SER A 283 -23.56 2.33 1.71
CA SER A 283 -24.11 0.99 1.83
C SER A 283 -25.60 1.02 2.19
N ASP A 284 -26.30 -0.09 1.94
CA ASP A 284 -27.73 -0.22 2.25
C ASP A 284 -28.05 -0.04 3.74
N ASP A 285 -27.08 -0.31 4.63
CA ASP A 285 -27.20 -0.09 6.08
C ASP A 285 -26.91 1.36 6.52
N GLY A 286 -26.70 2.27 5.56
CA GLY A 286 -26.44 3.69 5.81
C GLY A 286 -24.99 4.00 6.23
N LYS A 287 -24.06 3.04 6.16
CA LYS A 287 -22.64 3.32 6.38
C LYS A 287 -21.94 3.77 5.11
N ILE A 288 -20.89 4.55 5.26
CA ILE A 288 -19.99 4.86 4.14
C ILE A 288 -19.00 3.72 3.93
N ASP A 289 -18.67 3.43 2.68
CA ASP A 289 -17.48 2.65 2.36
C ASP A 289 -16.26 3.57 2.35
N LYS A 290 -15.42 3.47 3.39
CA LYS A 290 -14.23 4.32 3.56
C LYS A 290 -13.18 4.10 2.48
N THR A 291 -13.16 2.93 1.84
CA THR A 291 -12.26 2.66 0.71
C THR A 291 -12.70 3.48 -0.49
N VAL A 292 -14.00 3.50 -0.75
CA VAL A 292 -14.60 4.27 -1.83
C VAL A 292 -14.43 5.77 -1.58
N LEU A 293 -14.70 6.23 -0.35
CA LEU A 293 -14.48 7.64 0.02
C LEU A 293 -13.02 8.05 -0.17
N GLY A 294 -12.06 7.20 0.24
CA GLY A 294 -10.63 7.45 0.03
C GLY A 294 -10.27 7.63 -1.45
N TYR A 295 -10.73 6.72 -2.32
CA TYR A 295 -10.53 6.86 -3.77
C TYR A 295 -11.16 8.15 -4.32
N LEU A 296 -12.39 8.47 -3.89
CA LEU A 296 -13.08 9.69 -4.33
C LEU A 296 -12.32 10.95 -3.89
N ASP A 297 -11.77 10.99 -2.66
CA ASP A 297 -11.01 12.13 -2.16
C ASP A 297 -9.61 12.25 -2.81
N ASP A 298 -8.87 11.15 -2.91
CA ASP A 298 -7.48 11.16 -3.38
C ASP A 298 -7.35 11.28 -4.91
N VAL A 299 -8.21 10.57 -5.65
CA VAL A 299 -8.14 10.48 -7.12
C VAL A 299 -9.15 11.39 -7.79
N GLY A 300 -10.41 11.31 -7.37
CA GLY A 300 -11.48 12.11 -7.97
C GLY A 300 -11.46 13.56 -7.54
N LYS A 301 -10.94 13.86 -6.33
CA LYS A 301 -10.72 15.22 -5.83
C LYS A 301 -12.00 16.06 -5.97
N GLU A 302 -11.90 17.27 -6.50
CA GLU A 302 -13.04 18.17 -6.72
C GLU A 302 -14.12 17.56 -7.64
N GLN A 303 -13.78 16.65 -8.56
CA GLN A 303 -14.77 15.99 -9.43
C GLN A 303 -15.69 15.05 -8.64
N SER A 304 -15.24 14.57 -7.49
CA SER A 304 -16.05 13.73 -6.58
C SER A 304 -17.01 14.54 -5.71
N MET A 305 -16.99 15.88 -5.78
CA MET A 305 -17.83 16.71 -4.92
C MET A 305 -19.31 16.45 -5.09
N ASP A 306 -19.78 16.14 -6.30
CA ASP A 306 -21.17 15.75 -6.49
C ASP A 306 -21.49 14.45 -5.75
N ALA A 307 -20.66 13.42 -5.87
CA ALA A 307 -20.85 12.15 -5.18
C ALA A 307 -20.89 12.31 -3.64
N ILE A 308 -19.94 13.08 -3.09
CA ILE A 308 -19.84 13.33 -1.64
C ILE A 308 -21.05 14.13 -1.15
N TYR A 309 -21.42 15.20 -1.85
CA TYR A 309 -22.56 16.03 -1.48
C TYR A 309 -23.89 15.28 -1.59
N GLN A 310 -24.09 14.47 -2.62
CA GLN A 310 -25.30 13.64 -2.76
C GLN A 310 -25.41 12.63 -1.62
N ALA A 311 -24.29 12.00 -1.21
CA ALA A 311 -24.27 11.10 -0.07
C ALA A 311 -24.65 11.84 1.23
N PHE A 312 -24.14 13.05 1.44
CA PHE A 312 -24.46 13.91 2.57
C PHE A 312 -25.95 14.30 2.59
N LYS A 313 -26.49 14.78 1.46
CA LYS A 313 -27.89 15.22 1.33
C LYS A 313 -28.89 14.08 1.40
N SER A 314 -28.46 12.84 1.13
CA SER A 314 -29.36 11.68 1.13
C SER A 314 -30.00 11.40 2.48
N GLY A 315 -29.39 11.87 3.58
CA GLY A 315 -29.82 11.58 4.95
C GLY A 315 -29.68 10.11 5.36
N LYS A 316 -29.09 9.26 4.50
CA LYS A 316 -28.87 7.83 4.77
C LYS A 316 -27.68 7.60 5.71
N VAL A 317 -26.69 8.49 5.70
CA VAL A 317 -25.49 8.39 6.54
C VAL A 317 -25.80 8.88 7.94
N THR A 318 -26.16 7.97 8.83
CA THR A 318 -26.59 8.30 10.20
C THR A 318 -25.54 8.03 11.27
N ASP A 319 -24.54 7.20 10.99
CA ASP A 319 -23.43 7.00 11.92
C ASP A 319 -22.59 8.28 11.97
N ARG A 320 -22.38 8.78 13.19
CA ARG A 320 -21.64 10.03 13.40
C ARG A 320 -20.22 9.98 12.84
N GLY A 321 -19.51 8.87 13.00
CA GLY A 321 -18.13 8.76 12.54
C GLY A 321 -18.05 8.74 11.01
N ASP A 322 -19.02 8.10 10.37
CA ASP A 322 -19.12 8.10 8.91
C ASP A 322 -19.55 9.47 8.36
N LEU A 323 -20.45 10.17 9.06
CA LEU A 323 -20.80 11.55 8.71
C LEU A 323 -19.64 12.51 8.90
N GLU A 324 -18.82 12.33 9.95
CA GLU A 324 -17.60 13.10 10.19
C GLU A 324 -16.61 12.94 9.02
N ASP A 325 -16.31 11.70 8.63
CA ASP A 325 -15.40 11.40 7.52
C ASP A 325 -15.93 12.00 6.18
N LEU A 326 -17.24 11.84 5.91
CA LEU A 326 -17.87 12.39 4.71
C LEU A 326 -17.88 13.94 4.70
N ALA A 327 -18.13 14.54 5.86
CA ALA A 327 -18.14 15.98 6.04
C ALA A 327 -16.75 16.58 5.80
N GLU A 328 -15.71 15.98 6.38
CA GLU A 328 -14.30 16.38 6.21
C GLU A 328 -13.91 16.36 4.72
N SER A 329 -14.16 15.25 4.02
CA SER A 329 -13.86 15.15 2.58
C SER A 329 -14.64 16.17 1.74
N GLY A 330 -15.89 16.48 2.10
CA GLY A 330 -16.73 17.41 1.33
C GLY A 330 -16.35 18.88 1.50
N VAL A 331 -15.85 19.28 2.66
CA VAL A 331 -15.54 20.70 2.93
C VAL A 331 -14.08 21.07 2.62
N LYS A 332 -13.23 20.10 2.26
CA LYS A 332 -11.85 20.33 1.79
C LYS A 332 -11.75 21.37 0.69
N TYR A 333 -12.72 21.41 -0.22
CA TYR A 333 -12.79 22.37 -1.32
C TYR A 333 -13.58 23.64 -0.98
N ALA A 334 -13.96 23.86 0.28
CA ALA A 334 -14.60 25.09 0.70
C ALA A 334 -13.64 26.28 0.52
N GLY A 335 -14.19 27.41 0.07
CA GLY A 335 -13.46 28.60 -0.38
C GLY A 335 -13.24 28.65 -1.90
N SER A 336 -13.16 27.51 -2.58
CA SER A 336 -12.95 27.44 -4.04
C SER A 336 -14.10 26.78 -4.80
N ASN A 337 -14.82 25.83 -4.18
CA ASN A 337 -15.92 25.11 -4.79
C ASN A 337 -17.29 25.52 -4.19
N PRO A 338 -18.28 25.96 -5.00
CA PRO A 338 -19.59 26.39 -4.50
C PRO A 338 -20.38 25.31 -3.75
N GLN A 339 -20.26 24.04 -4.15
CA GLN A 339 -20.97 22.93 -3.53
C GLN A 339 -20.36 22.57 -2.18
N ALA A 340 -19.03 22.62 -2.05
CA ALA A 340 -18.34 22.50 -0.77
C ALA A 340 -18.72 23.66 0.18
N ASN A 341 -18.82 24.90 -0.33
CA ASN A 341 -19.27 26.05 0.44
C ASN A 341 -20.70 25.85 0.97
N GLN A 342 -21.59 25.33 0.13
CA GLN A 342 -22.95 25.02 0.51
C GLN A 342 -22.98 23.93 1.59
N MET A 343 -22.21 22.86 1.42
CA MET A 343 -22.10 21.79 2.40
C MET A 343 -21.62 22.30 3.76
N PHE A 344 -20.58 23.14 3.78
CA PHE A 344 -20.10 23.80 5.00
C PHE A 344 -21.22 24.58 5.70
N ASN A 345 -21.94 25.42 4.95
CA ASN A 345 -23.02 26.24 5.51
C ASN A 345 -24.16 25.38 6.08
N GLU A 346 -24.55 24.31 5.38
CA GLU A 346 -25.60 23.37 5.84
C GLU A 346 -25.20 22.64 7.12
N ILE A 347 -23.94 22.21 7.23
CA ILE A 347 -23.40 21.55 8.43
C ILE A 347 -23.41 22.51 9.62
N MET A 348 -22.88 23.73 9.41
CA MET A 348 -22.68 24.70 10.48
C MET A 348 -23.98 25.34 10.96
N SER A 349 -24.97 25.50 10.08
CA SER A 349 -26.28 26.10 10.40
C SER A 349 -27.29 25.10 10.95
N SER A 350 -26.97 23.80 10.96
CA SER A 350 -27.86 22.75 11.43
C SER A 350 -27.71 22.53 12.94
N ASP A 351 -28.83 22.61 13.66
CA ASP A 351 -28.88 22.28 15.10
C ASP A 351 -28.80 20.76 15.35
N ASP A 352 -29.13 19.94 14.34
CA ASP A 352 -29.14 18.48 14.44
C ASP A 352 -27.74 17.86 14.24
N THR A 353 -26.77 18.65 13.75
CA THR A 353 -25.41 18.16 13.47
C THR A 353 -24.59 18.09 14.76
N ASP A 354 -24.05 16.90 15.08
CA ASP A 354 -23.22 16.67 16.27
C ASP A 354 -21.98 17.60 16.26
N MET A 355 -21.63 18.12 17.44
CA MET A 355 -20.51 19.03 17.64
C MET A 355 -19.17 18.49 17.11
N ARG A 356 -18.97 17.17 17.11
CA ARG A 356 -17.77 16.54 16.51
C ARG A 356 -17.70 16.74 15.01
N VAL A 357 -18.81 16.59 14.31
CA VAL A 357 -18.88 16.79 12.85
C VAL A 357 -18.60 18.26 12.52
N LYS A 358 -19.26 19.19 13.22
CA LYS A 358 -18.99 20.64 13.09
C LYS A 358 -17.52 20.95 13.36
N TRP A 359 -16.94 20.39 14.42
CA TRP A 359 -15.53 20.62 14.74
C TRP A 359 -14.56 20.08 13.68
N SER A 360 -14.80 18.89 13.14
CA SER A 360 -13.94 18.33 12.08
C SER A 360 -13.98 19.18 10.82
N VAL A 361 -15.15 19.71 10.46
CA VAL A 361 -15.31 20.66 9.35
C VAL A 361 -14.59 21.98 9.61
N LEU A 362 -14.65 22.52 10.83
CA LEU A 362 -13.92 23.74 11.18
C LEU A 362 -12.41 23.60 11.11
N ARG A 363 -11.88 22.42 11.48
CA ARG A 363 -10.46 22.12 11.32
C ARG A 363 -10.02 22.14 9.86
N GLU A 364 -10.83 21.55 8.99
CA GLU A 364 -10.53 21.53 7.55
C GLU A 364 -10.47 22.95 6.95
N MET A 365 -11.20 23.91 7.53
CA MET A 365 -11.17 25.30 7.06
C MET A 365 -9.80 25.97 7.21
N ASP A 366 -8.99 25.55 8.18
CA ASP A 366 -7.63 26.07 8.35
C ASP A 366 -6.60 25.38 7.45
N ASP A 367 -6.91 24.21 6.88
CA ASP A 367 -5.98 23.38 6.09
C ASP A 367 -5.83 23.90 4.65
N SER A 368 -5.11 25.01 4.50
CA SER A 368 -4.71 25.59 3.21
C SER A 368 -3.58 26.60 3.42
N ASP A 369 -2.60 26.60 2.52
CA ASP A 369 -1.56 27.64 2.44
C ASP A 369 -1.93 28.77 1.44
N ASP A 370 -3.00 28.60 0.66
CA ASP A 370 -3.47 29.61 -0.28
C ASP A 370 -4.27 30.70 0.44
N THR A 371 -3.70 31.91 0.48
CA THR A 371 -4.31 33.08 1.12
C THR A 371 -5.68 33.43 0.54
N ALA A 372 -5.92 33.25 -0.76
CA ALA A 372 -7.23 33.55 -1.38
C ALA A 372 -8.30 32.55 -0.95
N VAL A 373 -7.93 31.27 -0.82
CA VAL A 373 -8.81 30.24 -0.26
C VAL A 373 -9.10 30.54 1.21
N LEU A 374 -8.09 30.86 2.00
CA LEU A 374 -8.25 31.21 3.42
C LEU A 374 -9.17 32.43 3.62
N GLN A 375 -9.03 33.49 2.80
CA GLN A 375 -9.93 34.64 2.83
C GLN A 375 -11.38 34.24 2.52
N SER A 376 -11.57 33.37 1.53
CA SER A 376 -12.90 32.88 1.16
C SER A 376 -13.52 32.03 2.27
N ARG A 377 -12.72 31.17 2.92
CA ARG A 377 -13.11 30.38 4.08
C ARG A 377 -13.45 31.24 5.30
N LEU A 378 -12.67 32.29 5.57
CA LEU A 378 -12.96 33.27 6.63
C LEU A 378 -14.30 33.99 6.39
N ASN A 379 -14.60 34.36 5.14
CA ASN A 379 -15.88 34.96 4.77
C ASN A 379 -17.05 33.99 4.98
N LEU A 380 -16.90 32.70 4.62
CA LEU A 380 -17.91 31.68 4.89
C LEU A 380 -18.19 31.57 6.39
N MET A 381 -17.12 31.49 7.18
CA MET A 381 -17.21 31.38 8.64
C MET A 381 -17.89 32.60 9.27
N SER A 382 -17.56 33.81 8.80
CA SER A 382 -18.13 35.06 9.32
C SER A 382 -19.63 35.21 9.05
N ASN A 383 -20.16 34.48 8.06
CA ASN A 383 -21.58 34.51 7.69
C ASN A 383 -22.43 33.50 8.48
N ILE A 384 -21.81 32.59 9.25
CA ILE A 384 -22.53 31.66 10.11
C ILE A 384 -23.10 32.41 11.31
N GLN A 385 -24.40 32.24 11.54
CA GLN A 385 -25.03 32.83 12.73
C GLN A 385 -24.48 32.19 14.01
N PRO A 386 -24.22 32.96 15.06
CA PRO A 386 -23.81 32.41 16.35
C PRO A 386 -24.84 31.38 16.84
N SER A 387 -24.36 30.22 17.24
CA SER A 387 -25.16 29.14 17.81
C SER A 387 -25.61 29.50 19.23
N GLU A 388 -26.71 28.90 19.71
CA GLU A 388 -27.04 28.96 21.14
C GLU A 388 -26.02 28.18 21.99
N ASN A 389 -25.25 27.29 21.37
CA ASN A 389 -24.21 26.51 22.02
C ASN A 389 -22.89 27.32 22.13
N ASP A 390 -22.58 27.79 23.34
CA ASP A 390 -21.32 28.48 23.65
C ASP A 390 -20.06 27.73 23.22
N ALA A 391 -20.10 26.39 23.21
CA ALA A 391 -18.95 25.59 22.78
C ALA A 391 -18.71 25.65 21.28
N GLU A 392 -19.78 25.67 20.48
CA GLU A 392 -19.70 25.87 19.03
C GLU A 392 -19.09 27.24 18.72
N ASN A 393 -19.60 28.28 19.37
CA ASN A 393 -19.11 29.65 19.18
C ASN A 393 -17.63 29.81 19.53
N LYS A 394 -17.18 29.20 20.65
CA LYS A 394 -15.78 29.27 21.06
C LYS A 394 -14.85 28.55 20.09
N ILE A 395 -15.23 27.36 19.62
CA ILE A 395 -14.42 26.61 18.65
C ILE A 395 -14.39 27.36 17.30
N MET A 396 -15.52 27.90 16.86
CA MET A 396 -15.60 28.74 15.67
C MET A 396 -14.64 29.94 15.75
N GLN A 397 -14.67 30.68 16.86
CA GLN A 397 -13.78 31.83 17.09
C GLN A 397 -12.31 31.43 17.10
N MET A 398 -11.97 30.27 17.67
CA MET A 398 -10.61 29.75 17.72
C MET A 398 -10.04 29.52 16.31
N TYR A 399 -10.78 28.81 15.45
CA TYR A 399 -10.36 28.60 14.06
C TYR A 399 -10.40 29.87 13.20
N THR A 400 -11.35 30.77 13.47
CA THR A 400 -11.40 32.10 12.82
C THR A 400 -10.08 32.86 13.06
N LYS A 401 -9.62 32.92 14.32
CA LYS A 401 -8.36 33.59 14.68
C LYS A 401 -7.13 32.92 14.07
N GLU A 402 -7.13 31.59 13.97
CA GLU A 402 -6.03 30.87 13.32
C GLU A 402 -5.94 31.23 11.83
N ILE A 403 -7.07 31.25 11.12
CA ILE A 403 -7.12 31.63 9.71
C ILE A 403 -6.70 33.10 9.52
N GLU A 404 -7.18 34.02 10.37
CA GLU A 404 -6.75 35.43 10.37
C GLU A 404 -5.23 35.57 10.56
N ALA A 405 -4.66 34.85 11.53
CA ALA A 405 -3.22 34.85 11.78
C ALA A 405 -2.43 34.31 10.59
N LYS A 406 -2.88 33.19 9.98
CA LYS A 406 -2.27 32.64 8.74
C LYS A 406 -2.30 33.65 7.60
N ILE A 407 -3.42 34.35 7.39
CA ILE A 407 -3.55 35.40 6.35
C ILE A 407 -2.60 36.57 6.62
N ASN A 408 -2.45 36.98 7.87
CA ASN A 408 -1.62 38.12 8.27
C ASN A 408 -0.13 37.76 8.43
N GLY A 409 0.24 36.49 8.36
CA GLY A 409 1.60 36.02 8.62
C GLY A 409 1.99 36.11 10.10
N GLU A 410 1.02 36.04 11.00
CA GLU A 410 1.20 36.09 12.45
C GLU A 410 1.34 34.68 13.04
N GLU A 411 2.08 34.57 14.16
CA GLU A 411 2.19 33.31 14.89
C GLU A 411 0.93 33.08 15.74
N PHE A 412 0.27 31.94 15.53
CA PHE A 412 -0.88 31.50 16.34
C PHE A 412 -0.63 30.11 16.91
N ASP A 413 -0.57 30.01 18.24
CA ASP A 413 -0.39 28.74 18.92
C ASP A 413 -1.75 28.10 19.23
N MET A 414 -2.29 27.37 18.24
CA MET A 414 -3.53 26.61 18.36
C MET A 414 -3.50 25.64 19.54
N ARG A 415 -2.32 25.06 19.83
CA ARG A 415 -2.18 24.12 20.95
C ARG A 415 -2.40 24.80 22.29
N LYS A 416 -1.86 26.02 22.47
CA LYS A 416 -2.05 26.82 23.67
C LYS A 416 -3.50 27.28 23.83
N GLU A 417 -4.15 27.70 22.75
CA GLU A 417 -5.58 28.07 22.77
C GLU A 417 -6.46 26.88 23.18
N MET A 418 -6.24 25.70 22.58
CA MET A 418 -6.95 24.47 22.96
C MET A 418 -6.73 24.09 24.44
N GLN A 419 -5.52 24.27 24.97
CA GLN A 419 -5.22 24.06 26.39
C GLN A 419 -5.92 25.08 27.29
N GLY A 420 -6.01 26.33 26.84
CA GLY A 420 -6.66 27.44 27.56
C GLY A 420 -8.16 27.24 27.77
N LEU A 421 -8.83 26.51 26.88
CA LEU A 421 -10.26 26.15 27.04
C LEU A 421 -10.51 25.22 28.24
N GLY A 422 -9.50 24.44 28.66
CA GLY A 422 -9.57 23.56 29.82
C GLY A 422 -10.31 22.24 29.58
N GLY A 423 -9.98 21.21 30.37
CA GLY A 423 -10.53 19.86 30.18
C GLY A 423 -12.05 19.75 30.38
N ASP A 424 -12.65 20.63 31.19
CA ASP A 424 -14.10 20.65 31.43
C ASP A 424 -14.87 21.18 30.23
N PHE A 425 -14.30 22.14 29.48
CA PHE A 425 -14.85 22.57 28.21
C PHE A 425 -14.95 21.39 27.24
N TRP A 426 -13.85 20.67 27.01
CA TRP A 426 -13.81 19.54 26.07
C TRP A 426 -14.75 18.40 26.51
N ARG A 427 -14.87 18.16 27.82
CA ARG A 427 -15.83 17.18 28.36
C ARG A 427 -17.28 17.58 28.11
N ASN A 428 -17.61 18.85 28.24
CA ASN A 428 -18.97 19.36 28.05
C ASN A 428 -19.32 19.48 26.56
N ALA A 429 -18.39 19.93 25.72
CA ALA A 429 -18.57 20.13 24.29
C ALA A 429 -18.75 18.82 23.52
N PHE A 430 -18.08 17.73 23.94
CA PHE A 430 -18.05 16.47 23.20
C PHE A 430 -18.57 15.25 23.96
N GLY A 431 -19.03 15.46 25.20
CA GLY A 431 -19.47 14.43 26.13
C GLY A 431 -18.32 13.57 26.70
N ARG A 432 -18.57 12.86 27.81
CA ARG A 432 -17.66 11.81 28.28
C ARG A 432 -17.66 10.68 27.25
N GLY A 433 -16.53 10.41 26.60
CA GLY A 433 -16.35 9.14 25.91
C GLY A 433 -16.64 7.99 26.87
N ASP A 434 -17.53 7.06 26.48
CA ASP A 434 -17.93 5.86 27.22
C ASP A 434 -16.71 5.12 27.82
N ARG A 435 -16.32 5.46 29.06
CA ARG A 435 -15.37 4.68 29.87
C ARG A 435 -16.05 3.89 30.98
N ASP A 436 -17.36 4.00 31.12
CA ASP A 436 -18.14 3.33 32.17
C ASP A 436 -19.18 2.37 31.56
N ARG A 437 -18.77 1.23 30.99
CA ARG A 437 -19.66 0.07 30.76
C ARG A 437 -18.91 -1.27 30.81
N ASP A 438 -18.47 -1.66 32.00
CA ASP A 438 -18.17 -3.08 32.31
C ASP A 438 -18.83 -3.59 33.61
N ARG A 439 -19.82 -2.86 34.14
CA ARG A 439 -20.69 -3.34 35.22
C ARG A 439 -22.09 -2.80 35.05
N ASP A 440 -22.84 -3.39 34.12
CA ASP A 440 -24.25 -3.76 34.32
C ASP A 440 -24.82 -4.32 33.02
N ARG A 441 -24.78 -5.65 32.92
CA ARG A 441 -25.58 -6.40 31.96
C ARG A 441 -27.02 -6.39 32.45
N SER A 442 -27.77 -5.34 32.14
CA SER A 442 -29.23 -5.33 31.89
C SER A 442 -29.76 -3.89 32.01
N ARG A 443 -30.11 -3.30 30.86
CA ARG A 443 -30.99 -2.14 30.59
C ARG A 443 -30.30 -1.05 29.74
N GLY A 444 -30.83 -0.87 28.52
CA GLY A 444 -30.74 0.37 27.75
C GLY A 444 -29.79 0.38 26.56
N GLU A 445 -30.25 -0.12 25.41
CA GLU A 445 -29.64 0.01 24.08
C GLU A 445 -29.72 1.44 23.48
N GLU A 446 -30.09 2.45 24.27
CA GLU A 446 -30.75 3.66 23.73
C GLU A 446 -29.91 4.94 23.69
N ARG A 447 -28.57 4.86 23.73
CA ARG A 447 -27.71 6.07 23.69
C ARG A 447 -26.55 6.04 22.71
N ARG A 448 -26.43 5.01 21.88
CA ARG A 448 -25.46 4.95 20.77
C ARG A 448 -26.03 5.39 19.42
N ASN A 449 -27.34 5.62 19.35
CA ASN A 449 -28.08 5.97 18.15
C ASN A 449 -28.89 7.25 18.38
N GLN A 450 -28.23 8.41 18.48
CA GLN A 450 -28.95 9.61 18.07
C GLN A 450 -28.68 9.79 16.58
N PRO A 451 -29.69 9.59 15.72
CA PRO A 451 -29.52 9.74 14.29
C PRO A 451 -29.23 11.21 13.99
N THR A 452 -28.12 11.49 13.31
CA THR A 452 -27.93 12.79 12.66
C THR A 452 -28.82 12.80 11.42
N VAL A 453 -30.08 13.20 11.59
CA VAL A 453 -31.01 13.27 10.46
C VAL A 453 -30.82 14.61 9.78
N ILE A 454 -30.06 14.63 8.70
CA ILE A 454 -30.07 15.76 7.77
C ILE A 454 -31.36 15.63 6.96
N ARG A 455 -32.44 16.27 7.43
CA ARG A 455 -33.67 16.38 6.62
C ARG A 455 -33.43 17.45 5.56
N GLY A 456 -33.33 17.01 4.30
CA GLY A 456 -33.50 17.91 3.16
C GLY A 456 -34.89 18.56 3.22
N GLN A 457 -34.94 19.89 3.10
CA GLN A 457 -36.16 20.61 2.73
C GLN A 457 -36.50 20.35 1.27
#